data_AF-A0A8C6N1B1-F1
#
_entry.id   AF-A0A8C6N1B1-F1
#
_cell.length_a   1.000
_cell.length_b   1.000
_cell.length_c   1.000
_cell.angle_alpha   90.00
_cell.angle_beta   90.00
_cell.angle_gamma   90.00
#
_symmetry.space_group_name_H-M   'P 1'
#
loop_
_entity.id
_entity.type
_entity.pdbx_description
1 polymer ?
#
loop_
_entity_poly.entity_id
_entity_poly.type
_entity_poly.pdbx_seq_one_letter_code
_entity_poly.pdbx_strand_id
1 'polypeptide(L)'
;MCNEVEEQTVSTECWYIFISVFRFDKMSSTWIKFLFILTLVLLPYFVAESAVASPESLRKVPNCTLYKSESDCSRTLIPVCADNQMTYYNACYFCLEQLVSPIKYKYHGICTKE
;
A
#
# COMPACT_ATOMS: atom_id res chain seq x y z
N MET A 1 26.32 -6.34 -5.17
CA MET A 1 26.26 -5.06 -5.91
C MET A 1 24.78 -4.82 -6.19
N CYS A 2 24.12 -4.14 -5.26
CA CYS A 2 22.72 -3.77 -5.35
C CYS A 2 22.70 -2.33 -5.87
N ASN A 3 22.02 -2.07 -6.99
CA ASN A 3 21.75 -0.72 -7.46
C ASN A 3 20.24 -0.50 -7.47
N GLU A 4 19.81 0.28 -6.48
CA GLU A 4 18.71 1.28 -6.46
C GLU A 4 17.55 1.09 -7.44
N VAL A 5 16.57 0.26 -7.02
CA VAL A 5 15.16 0.69 -6.91
C VAL A 5 14.63 0.10 -5.59
N GLU A 6 14.66 0.94 -4.56
CA GLU A 6 14.07 0.80 -3.22
C GLU A 6 12.53 0.72 -3.38
N GLU A 7 11.74 -0.20 -2.82
CA GLU A 7 11.97 -1.24 -1.83
C GLU A 7 10.73 -2.18 -1.81
N GLN A 8 10.95 -3.46 -1.49
CA GLN A 8 9.96 -4.49 -1.09
C GLN A 8 9.08 -5.18 -2.16
N THR A 9 9.74 -5.86 -3.10
CA THR A 9 9.30 -7.21 -3.51
C THR A 9 10.25 -8.25 -2.89
N VAL A 10 10.19 -8.40 -1.57
CA VAL A 10 10.94 -9.45 -0.86
C VAL A 10 10.27 -10.81 -1.15
N SER A 11 10.73 -11.41 -2.24
CA SER A 11 11.18 -12.79 -2.33
C SER A 11 10.49 -13.79 -1.40
N THR A 12 9.34 -14.32 -1.85
CA THR A 12 8.68 -15.52 -1.30
C THR A 12 9.45 -16.82 -1.56
N GLU A 13 10.58 -16.76 -2.27
CA GLU A 13 11.31 -17.95 -2.75
C GLU A 13 12.43 -18.43 -1.80
N CYS A 14 12.74 -17.70 -0.73
CA CYS A 14 13.84 -18.08 0.19
C CYS A 14 13.43 -19.07 1.30
N TRP A 15 12.13 -19.35 1.48
CA TRP A 15 11.67 -20.15 2.62
C TRP A 15 11.82 -21.67 2.40
N TYR A 16 11.76 -22.12 1.15
CA TYR A 16 11.88 -23.55 0.80
C TYR A 16 13.28 -24.13 1.06
N ILE A 17 14.32 -23.30 1.05
CA ILE A 17 15.70 -23.74 1.27
C ILE A 17 15.96 -24.07 2.75
N PHE A 18 15.23 -23.45 3.68
CA PHE A 18 15.38 -23.73 5.12
C PHE A 18 14.84 -25.11 5.53
N ILE A 19 13.90 -25.67 4.78
CA ILE A 19 13.26 -26.96 5.10
C ILE A 19 14.20 -28.14 4.76
N SER A 20 15.11 -27.99 3.80
CA SER A 20 15.99 -29.08 3.35
C SER A 20 17.20 -29.36 4.26
N VAL A 21 17.52 -28.45 5.19
CA VAL A 21 18.66 -28.60 6.13
C VAL A 21 18.27 -29.36 7.41
N PHE A 22 16.97 -29.50 7.72
CA PHE A 22 16.51 -30.21 8.92
C PHE A 22 16.41 -31.72 8.68
N ARG A 23 17.53 -32.41 8.97
CA ARG A 23 17.68 -33.86 8.98
C ARG A 23 16.78 -34.51 10.05
N PHE A 24 15.67 -35.11 9.63
CA PHE A 24 14.72 -35.88 10.44
C PHE A 24 15.27 -37.28 10.75
N ASP A 25 16.06 -37.46 11.82
CA ASP A 25 16.46 -38.83 12.22
C ASP A 25 15.96 -39.30 13.59
N LYS A 26 15.47 -38.42 14.48
CA LYS A 26 14.88 -38.90 15.75
C LYS A 26 14.00 -37.87 16.45
N MET A 27 12.93 -37.44 15.78
CA MET A 27 11.94 -36.56 16.42
C MET A 27 10.76 -37.40 16.92
N SER A 28 10.77 -37.66 18.23
CA SER A 28 9.59 -38.08 18.99
C SER A 28 8.38 -37.22 18.59
N SER A 29 7.18 -37.81 18.57
CA SER A 29 5.91 -37.11 18.27
C SER A 29 5.75 -35.79 19.04
N THR A 30 6.39 -35.65 20.21
CA THR A 30 6.44 -34.42 21.00
C THR A 30 7.14 -33.26 20.30
N TRP A 31 8.19 -33.50 19.50
CA TRP A 31 8.92 -32.46 18.75
C TRP A 31 8.12 -31.93 17.57
N ILE A 32 7.35 -32.80 16.89
CA ILE A 32 6.45 -32.39 15.81
C ILE A 32 5.40 -31.42 16.36
N LYS A 33 4.80 -31.75 17.51
CA LYS A 33 3.84 -30.88 18.19
C LYS A 33 4.48 -29.55 18.61
N PHE A 34 5.72 -29.56 19.10
CA PHE A 34 6.43 -28.34 19.46
C PHE A 34 6.66 -27.43 18.26
N LEU A 35 7.08 -27.98 17.12
CA LEU A 35 7.24 -27.22 15.88
C LEU A 35 5.90 -26.64 15.41
N PHE A 36 4.80 -27.40 15.46
CA PHE A 36 3.47 -26.88 15.12
C PHE A 36 3.04 -25.74 16.03
N ILE A 37 3.25 -25.86 17.35
CA ILE A 37 2.92 -24.82 18.32
C ILE A 37 3.78 -23.57 18.07
N LEU A 38 5.08 -23.73 17.85
CA LEU A 38 5.99 -22.63 17.57
C LEU A 38 5.59 -21.88 16.29
N THR A 39 5.25 -22.60 15.22
CA THR A 39 4.78 -21.99 13.97
C THR A 39 3.44 -21.27 14.16
N LEU A 40 2.48 -21.87 14.88
CA LEU A 40 1.17 -21.25 15.16
C LEU A 40 1.26 -19.99 16.03
N VAL A 41 2.26 -19.91 16.92
CA VAL A 41 2.48 -18.74 17.78
C VAL A 41 3.31 -17.67 17.08
N LEU A 42 4.31 -18.04 16.27
CA LEU A 42 5.17 -17.09 15.57
C LEU A 42 4.52 -16.50 14.31
N LEU A 43 3.64 -17.25 13.61
CA LEU A 43 2.89 -16.75 12.45
C LEU A 43 2.12 -15.44 12.72
N PRO A 44 1.28 -15.33 13.77
CA PRO A 44 0.56 -14.10 14.06
C PRO A 44 1.48 -12.96 14.55
N TYR A 45 2.62 -13.29 15.17
CA TYR A 45 3.62 -12.30 15.55
C TYR A 45 4.30 -11.67 14.34
N PHE A 46 4.59 -12.47 13.30
CA PHE A 46 5.19 -12.00 12.05
C PHE A 46 4.21 -11.19 11.19
N VAL A 47 2.93 -11.56 11.20
CA VAL A 47 1.88 -10.85 10.44
C VAL A 47 1.61 -9.45 11.02
N ALA A 48 1.80 -9.27 12.33
CA ALA A 48 1.62 -7.97 12.99
C ALA A 48 2.55 -6.88 12.45
N GLU A 49 3.73 -7.24 11.96
CA GLU A 49 4.70 -6.28 11.41
C GLU A 49 4.40 -5.92 9.95
N SER A 50 3.61 -6.73 9.24
CA SER A 50 3.23 -6.52 7.84
C SER A 50 1.87 -5.84 7.61
N ALA A 51 1.18 -5.41 8.66
CA ALA A 51 -0.17 -4.85 8.56
C ALA A 51 -0.25 -3.37 8.94
N VAL A 52 0.69 -2.53 8.46
CA VAL A 52 0.51 -1.07 8.49
C VAL A 52 0.95 -0.47 7.14
N ALA A 53 0.27 -0.86 6.07
CA ALA A 53 0.04 0.13 5.00
C ALA A 53 -1.02 1.10 5.54
N SER A 54 -0.59 2.09 6.34
CA SER A 54 -1.48 3.19 6.70
C SER A 54 -1.91 3.87 5.39
N PRO A 55 -3.21 3.92 5.05
CA PRO A 55 -3.68 4.73 3.95
C PRO A 55 -3.78 6.19 4.41
N GLU A 56 -2.71 6.73 5.01
CA GLU A 56 -2.63 8.14 5.42
C GLU A 56 -2.81 9.07 4.19
N SER A 57 -2.56 8.54 2.98
CA SER A 57 -2.75 9.24 1.71
C SER A 57 -4.20 9.33 1.23
N LEU A 58 -5.16 8.54 1.75
CA LEU A 58 -6.55 8.55 1.28
C LEU A 58 -7.44 9.62 1.94
N ARG A 59 -6.92 10.33 2.96
CA ARG A 59 -7.69 11.35 3.70
C ARG A 59 -7.04 12.72 3.74
N LYS A 60 -5.87 12.90 3.12
CA LYS A 60 -5.17 14.19 3.13
C LYS A 60 -5.64 15.05 1.96
N VAL A 61 -6.18 16.24 2.26
CA VAL A 61 -6.58 17.22 1.23
C VAL A 61 -5.40 17.48 0.28
N PRO A 62 -5.61 17.48 -1.05
CA PRO A 62 -4.58 17.78 -2.04
C PRO A 62 -3.89 19.11 -1.76
N ASN A 63 -2.55 19.14 -1.82
CA ASN A 63 -1.80 20.39 -1.75
C ASN A 63 -1.64 21.00 -3.14
N CYS A 64 -2.50 21.96 -3.49
CA CYS A 64 -2.50 22.59 -4.80
C CYS A 64 -1.37 23.59 -5.04
N THR A 65 -0.51 23.88 -4.05
CA THR A 65 0.67 24.74 -4.29
C THR A 65 1.75 24.04 -5.13
N LEU A 66 1.65 22.72 -5.31
CA LEU A 66 2.63 21.89 -6.01
C LEU A 66 2.39 21.81 -7.52
N TYR A 67 1.18 22.08 -7.98
CA TYR A 67 0.80 21.86 -9.38
C TYR A 67 0.67 23.20 -10.11
N LYS A 68 1.58 23.46 -11.04
CA LYS A 68 1.64 24.71 -11.82
C LYS A 68 1.29 24.52 -13.30
N SER A 69 1.46 23.30 -13.81
CA SER A 69 1.24 22.94 -15.21
C SER A 69 0.76 21.49 -15.32
N GLU A 70 0.01 21.18 -16.38
CA GLU A 70 -0.42 19.82 -16.71
C GLU A 70 0.76 18.88 -16.98
N SER A 71 1.90 19.42 -17.44
CA SER A 71 3.15 18.66 -17.63
C SER A 71 3.65 17.97 -16.36
N ASP A 72 3.27 18.49 -15.20
CA ASP A 72 3.73 18.02 -13.90
C ASP A 72 2.80 16.94 -13.32
N CYS A 73 1.66 16.68 -13.99
CA CYS A 73 0.68 15.71 -13.53
C CYS A 73 1.09 14.28 -13.91
N SER A 74 1.11 13.39 -12.91
CA SER A 74 1.17 11.95 -13.17
C SER A 74 -0.09 11.48 -13.89
N ARG A 75 0.06 10.44 -14.73
CA ARG A 75 -1.05 9.74 -15.39
C ARG A 75 -1.60 8.57 -14.58
N THR A 76 -1.32 8.53 -13.28
CA THR A 76 -1.93 7.55 -12.37
C THR A 76 -3.37 7.96 -12.06
N LEU A 77 -4.31 7.03 -12.24
CA LEU A 77 -5.72 7.21 -11.90
C LEU A 77 -5.93 7.07 -10.39
N ILE A 78 -6.07 8.19 -9.70
CA ILE A 78 -6.33 8.27 -8.25
C ILE A 78 -7.48 9.27 -8.05
N PRO A 79 -8.74 8.86 -8.25
CA PRO A 79 -9.84 9.80 -8.43
C PRO A 79 -10.09 10.68 -7.21
N VAL A 80 -10.56 11.91 -7.45
CA VAL A 80 -10.93 12.89 -6.42
C VAL A 80 -12.29 13.47 -6.73
N CYS A 81 -13.19 13.50 -5.75
CA CYS A 81 -14.49 14.15 -5.85
C CYS A 81 -14.44 15.58 -5.30
N ALA A 82 -14.97 16.52 -6.05
CA ALA A 82 -15.14 17.91 -5.63
C ALA A 82 -16.59 18.25 -5.26
N ASP A 83 -16.80 19.45 -4.74
CA ASP A 83 -18.11 19.98 -4.34
C ASP A 83 -19.08 20.20 -5.52
N ASN A 84 -18.56 20.40 -6.73
CA ASN A 84 -19.32 20.46 -7.97
C ASN A 84 -19.83 19.09 -8.47
N GLN A 85 -19.69 18.02 -7.69
CA GLN A 85 -20.08 16.64 -8.02
C GLN A 85 -19.34 16.06 -9.24
N MET A 86 -18.23 16.66 -9.65
CA MET A 86 -17.36 16.15 -10.70
C MET A 86 -16.22 15.33 -10.12
N THR A 87 -15.91 14.22 -10.79
CA THR A 87 -14.76 13.38 -10.47
C THR A 87 -13.57 13.79 -11.31
N TYR A 88 -12.46 14.12 -10.65
CA TYR A 88 -11.19 14.45 -11.27
C TYR A 88 -10.29 13.22 -11.29
N TYR A 89 -9.50 13.08 -12.37
CA TYR A 89 -8.65 11.91 -12.61
C TYR A 89 -7.62 11.67 -11.49
N ASN A 90 -7.05 12.77 -10.97
CA ASN A 90 -6.26 12.78 -9.75
C ASN A 90 -6.23 14.18 -9.10
N ALA A 91 -5.54 14.25 -7.96
CA ALA A 91 -5.31 15.49 -7.22
C ALA A 91 -4.67 16.62 -8.05
N CYS A 92 -3.78 16.30 -8.99
CA CYS A 92 -3.15 17.31 -9.87
C CYS A 92 -4.18 17.96 -10.79
N TYR A 93 -4.98 17.15 -11.50
CA TYR A 93 -6.04 17.66 -12.37
C TYR A 93 -7.13 18.43 -11.61
N PHE A 94 -7.47 17.99 -10.39
CA PHE A 94 -8.35 18.76 -9.51
C PHE A 94 -7.77 20.15 -9.19
N CYS A 95 -6.48 20.22 -8.82
CA CYS A 95 -5.84 21.48 -8.48
C CYS A 95 -5.70 22.43 -9.67
N LEU A 96 -5.46 21.91 -10.88
CA LEU A 96 -5.46 22.72 -12.09
C LEU A 96 -6.83 23.36 -12.36
N GLU A 97 -7.90 22.60 -12.20
CA GLU A 97 -9.26 23.15 -12.33
C GLU A 97 -9.56 24.18 -11.23
N GLN A 98 -9.04 23.98 -10.01
CA GLN A 98 -9.19 24.92 -8.91
C GLN A 98 -8.56 26.30 -9.19
N LEU A 99 -7.59 26.38 -10.10
CA LEU A 99 -7.00 27.65 -10.55
C LEU A 99 -7.94 28.42 -11.50
N VAL A 100 -8.80 27.71 -12.24
CA VAL A 100 -9.75 28.30 -13.19
C VAL A 100 -11.09 28.60 -12.52
N SER A 101 -11.55 27.67 -11.69
CA SER A 101 -12.85 27.68 -11.05
C SER A 101 -12.69 27.46 -9.54
N PRO A 102 -13.36 28.23 -8.66
CA PRO A 102 -13.22 28.08 -7.21
C PRO A 102 -13.98 26.85 -6.67
N ILE A 103 -13.56 25.65 -7.07
CA ILE A 103 -14.07 24.37 -6.60
C ILE A 103 -13.41 23.97 -5.27
N LYS A 104 -14.08 23.14 -4.47
CA LYS A 104 -13.55 22.63 -3.21
C LYS A 104 -13.43 21.12 -3.23
N TYR A 105 -12.40 20.61 -2.57
CA TYR A 105 -12.22 19.18 -2.35
C TYR A 105 -13.33 18.63 -1.44
N LYS A 106 -13.91 17.48 -1.80
CA LYS A 106 -14.91 16.78 -0.99
C LYS A 106 -14.33 15.50 -0.37
N TYR A 107 -13.92 14.54 -1.19
CA TYR A 107 -13.31 13.29 -0.74
C TYR A 107 -12.49 12.61 -1.85
N HIS A 108 -11.59 11.70 -1.49
CA HIS A 108 -10.92 10.81 -2.45
C HIS A 108 -11.89 9.74 -2.94
N GLY A 109 -11.86 9.46 -4.23
CA GLY A 109 -12.74 8.52 -4.89
C GLY A 109 -13.59 9.16 -5.99
N ILE A 110 -14.44 8.33 -6.59
CA ILE A 110 -15.42 8.74 -7.60
C ILE A 110 -16.60 9.38 -6.88
N CYS A 111 -17.12 10.50 -7.40
CA CYS A 111 -18.34 11.11 -6.88
C CYS A 111 -19.53 10.15 -7.02
N THR A 112 -20.18 9.85 -5.90
CA THR A 112 -21.48 9.18 -5.88
C THR A 112 -22.59 10.23 -5.88
N LYS A 113 -23.59 10.06 -6.74
CA LYS A 113 -24.84 10.84 -6.65
C LYS A 113 -25.62 10.30 -5.46
N GLU A 114 -25.97 11.19 -4.53
CA GLU A 114 -26.97 10.91 -3.49
C GLU A 114 -28.37 11.10 -4.07
#